data_AF-A0ABC8B4H0-F1
#
_entry.id   AF-A0ABC8B4H0-F1
#
_cell.length_a   1.000
_cell.length_b   1.000
_cell.length_c   1.000
_cell.angle_alpha   90.00
_cell.angle_beta   90.00
_cell.angle_gamma   90.00
#
_symmetry.space_group_name_H-M   'P 1'
#
loop_
_entity.id
_entity.type
_entity.pdbx_description
1 polymer ?
#
loop_
_entity_poly.entity_id
_entity_poly.type
_entity_poly.pdbx_seq_one_letter_code
_entity_poly.pdbx_strand_id
1 'polypeptide(L)'
;MQTSRNGDERTLGKPTSRHEAESVSAPNAALATPDPLLIAEVDAAIAAQRDRLIALSHDIHSEPELAFEEFRSVAKTIEPLREHGFRIESGVADLPTAFTAEYGSGDLVS
;
A
#
# COMPACT_ATOMS: atom_id res chain seq x y z
N MET A 1 -49.76 -27.69 -51.00
CA MET A 1 -49.59 -26.56 -50.06
C MET A 1 -48.45 -26.93 -49.11
N GLN A 2 -47.24 -26.43 -49.36
CA GLN A 2 -46.08 -26.57 -48.49
C GLN A 2 -45.47 -25.17 -48.36
N THR A 3 -45.39 -24.65 -47.14
CA THR A 3 -44.98 -23.27 -46.85
C THR A 3 -43.48 -23.15 -46.66
N SER A 4 -42.87 -22.18 -47.37
CA SER A 4 -41.87 -21.16 -46.94
C SER A 4 -41.04 -21.43 -45.68
N ARG A 5 -39.75 -21.07 -45.55
CA ARG A 5 -38.86 -20.18 -46.32
C ARG A 5 -37.45 -20.36 -45.72
N ASN A 6 -36.42 -20.49 -46.56
CA ASN A 6 -35.01 -20.29 -46.18
C ASN A 6 -34.70 -18.79 -46.13
N GLY A 7 -33.90 -18.39 -45.15
CA GLY A 7 -33.32 -17.06 -44.94
C GLY A 7 -32.79 -17.00 -43.50
N ASP A 8 -31.66 -16.41 -43.16
CA ASP A 8 -30.79 -15.49 -43.89
C ASP A 8 -29.48 -15.43 -43.10
N GLU A 9 -28.34 -15.46 -43.79
CA GLU A 9 -27.03 -15.31 -43.18
C GLU A 9 -26.86 -13.86 -42.71
N ARG A 10 -26.69 -13.66 -41.40
CA ARG A 10 -26.25 -12.36 -40.84
C ARG A 10 -24.92 -12.51 -40.11
N THR A 11 -23.89 -12.18 -40.87
CA THR A 11 -22.65 -11.48 -40.52
C THR A 11 -22.42 -11.03 -39.06
N LEU A 12 -21.22 -11.41 -38.59
CA LEU A 12 -20.21 -10.57 -37.93
C LEU A 12 -20.42 -10.14 -36.46
N GLY A 13 -19.82 -10.91 -35.56
CA GLY A 13 -19.16 -10.37 -34.36
C GLY A 13 -17.77 -10.99 -34.27
N LYS A 14 -16.72 -10.25 -34.65
CA LYS A 14 -15.33 -10.68 -34.41
C LYS A 14 -15.13 -10.84 -32.89
N PRO A 15 -14.42 -11.86 -32.40
CA PRO A 15 -14.04 -11.91 -31.00
C PRO A 15 -13.22 -10.66 -30.68
N THR A 16 -13.72 -9.86 -29.75
CA THR A 16 -13.11 -8.64 -29.25
C THR A 16 -11.65 -8.92 -28.91
N SER A 17 -10.79 -8.06 -29.46
CA SER A 17 -9.34 -8.08 -29.31
C SER A 17 -8.95 -8.39 -27.87
N ARG A 18 -8.10 -9.40 -27.70
CA ARG A 18 -7.30 -9.63 -26.51
C ARG A 18 -6.68 -8.28 -26.14
N HIS A 19 -7.08 -7.72 -24.99
CA HIS A 19 -6.49 -6.49 -24.47
C HIS A 19 -4.97 -6.67 -24.49
N GLU A 20 -4.32 -5.92 -25.37
CA GLU A 20 -2.87 -5.77 -25.36
C GLU A 20 -2.53 -5.27 -23.96
N ALA A 21 -1.59 -5.95 -23.31
CA ALA A 21 -1.02 -5.47 -22.07
C ALA A 21 -0.42 -4.10 -22.39
N GLU A 22 -1.11 -3.04 -21.98
CA GLU A 22 -0.49 -1.73 -21.83
C GLU A 22 0.69 -1.95 -20.90
N SER A 23 1.87 -1.91 -21.50
CA SER A 23 3.13 -1.74 -20.82
C SER A 23 3.00 -0.48 -19.99
N VAL A 24 2.64 -0.63 -18.71
CA VAL A 24 2.78 0.41 -17.70
C VAL A 24 4.28 0.67 -17.59
N SER A 25 4.76 1.58 -18.44
CA SER A 25 6.07 2.17 -18.32
C SER A 25 6.04 2.99 -17.04
N ALA A 26 6.45 2.39 -15.92
CA ALA A 26 6.69 3.13 -14.70
C ALA A 26 7.59 4.32 -15.08
N PRO A 27 7.20 5.58 -14.77
CA PRO A 27 8.14 6.67 -14.89
C PRO A 27 9.14 6.44 -13.75
N ASN A 28 10.23 5.74 -14.05
CA ASN A 28 11.41 5.80 -13.21
C ASN A 28 12.01 7.18 -13.49
N ALA A 29 11.36 8.23 -12.97
CA ALA A 29 11.98 9.52 -12.78
C ALA A 29 13.27 9.22 -12.01
N ALA A 30 14.40 9.51 -12.64
CA ALA A 30 15.70 9.28 -12.04
C ALA A 30 15.66 9.90 -10.63
N LEU A 31 15.65 9.06 -9.59
CA LEU A 31 15.61 9.51 -8.21
C LEU A 31 16.76 10.51 -8.07
N ALA A 32 16.43 11.78 -7.86
CA ALA A 32 17.42 12.81 -7.61
C ALA A 32 18.35 12.30 -6.50
N THR A 33 19.66 12.50 -6.65
CA THR A 33 20.60 12.12 -5.59
C THR A 33 20.20 12.92 -4.33
N PRO A 34 19.83 12.27 -3.22
CA PRO A 34 19.39 12.99 -2.03
C PRO A 34 20.52 13.87 -1.48
N ASP A 35 20.16 15.03 -0.93
CA ASP A 35 21.11 15.95 -0.30
C ASP A 35 21.88 15.22 0.83
N PRO A 36 23.22 15.13 0.79
CA PRO A 36 24.00 14.47 1.82
C PRO A 36 23.76 15.02 3.24
N LEU A 37 23.44 16.30 3.38
CA LEU A 37 23.11 16.89 4.67
C LEU A 37 21.76 16.40 5.20
N LEU A 38 20.77 16.25 4.31
CA LEU A 38 19.47 15.68 4.66
C LEU A 38 19.60 14.21 5.08
N ILE A 39 20.43 13.43 4.38
CA ILE A 39 20.72 12.04 4.76
C ILE A 39 21.32 11.99 6.17
N ALA A 40 22.32 12.82 6.46
CA ALA A 40 22.96 12.86 7.77
C ALA A 40 21.98 13.29 8.89
N GLU A 41 21.06 14.20 8.60
CA GLU A 41 20.00 14.60 9.55
C GLU A 41 19.03 13.44 9.84
N VAL A 42 18.59 12.72 8.81
CA VAL A 42 17.73 11.54 8.96
C VAL A 42 18.46 10.43 9.74
N ASP A 43 19.73 10.17 9.44
CA ASP A 43 20.55 9.20 10.17
C ASP A 43 20.66 9.56 11.67
N ALA A 44 20.87 10.85 11.98
CA ALA A 44 20.91 11.33 13.35
C ALA A 44 19.55 11.15 14.05
N ALA A 45 18.44 11.43 13.37
CA ALA A 45 17.10 11.23 13.90
C ALA A 45 16.82 9.74 14.19
N ILE A 46 17.20 8.83 13.29
CA ILE A 46 17.08 7.37 13.49
C ILE A 46 17.97 6.93 14.66
N ALA A 47 19.21 7.40 14.73
CA ALA A 47 20.13 7.07 15.81
C ALA A 47 19.59 7.50 17.18
N ALA A 48 18.95 8.67 17.27
CA ALA A 48 18.32 9.15 18.49
C ALA A 48 17.12 8.29 18.96
N GLN A 49 16.45 7.58 18.04
CA GLN A 49 15.31 6.70 18.35
C GLN A 49 15.68 5.21 18.44
N ARG A 50 16.95 4.86 18.22
CA ARG A 50 17.43 3.47 18.09
C ARG A 50 16.92 2.55 19.20
N ASP A 51 17.14 2.91 20.46
CA ASP A 51 16.81 2.04 21.60
C ASP A 51 15.30 1.82 21.71
N ARG A 52 14.51 2.85 21.42
CA ARG A 52 13.04 2.79 21.42
C ARG A 52 12.53 1.86 20.31
N LEU A 53 13.08 1.97 19.11
CA LEU A 53 12.70 1.13 17.96
C LEU A 53 13.06 -0.35 18.20
N ILE A 54 14.24 -0.61 18.76
CA ILE A 54 14.67 -1.97 19.12
C ILE A 54 13.77 -2.54 20.21
N ALA A 55 13.48 -1.76 21.25
CA ALA A 55 12.58 -2.18 22.33
C ALA A 55 11.17 -2.51 21.80
N LEU A 56 10.61 -1.66 20.95
CA LEU A 56 9.31 -1.91 20.30
C LEU A 56 9.34 -3.20 19.47
N SER A 57 10.41 -3.43 18.70
CA SER A 57 10.58 -4.65 17.91
C SER A 57 10.58 -5.90 18.80
N HIS A 58 11.35 -5.91 19.89
CA HIS A 58 11.37 -7.01 20.84
C HIS A 58 10.02 -7.22 21.53
N ASP A 59 9.34 -6.13 21.89
CA ASP A 59 8.05 -6.17 22.56
C ASP A 59 6.95 -6.80 21.67
N ILE A 60 6.91 -6.41 20.39
CA ILE A 60 6.04 -7.05 19.38
C ILE A 60 6.37 -8.55 19.25
N HIS A 61 7.65 -8.91 19.14
CA HIS A 61 8.07 -10.32 18.98
C HIS A 61 7.84 -11.18 20.23
N SER A 62 7.82 -10.59 21.42
CA SER A 62 7.66 -11.32 22.69
C SER A 62 6.24 -11.87 22.90
N GLU A 63 5.27 -11.36 22.16
CA GLU A 63 3.85 -11.71 22.28
C GLU A 63 3.28 -12.12 20.92
N PRO A 64 3.64 -13.30 20.38
CA PRO A 64 3.15 -13.73 19.07
C PRO A 64 1.63 -13.87 19.07
N GLU A 65 1.02 -13.43 17.96
CA GLU A 65 -0.41 -13.50 17.69
C GLU A 65 -0.66 -14.23 16.37
N LEU A 66 -1.89 -14.75 16.20
CA LEU A 66 -2.29 -15.39 14.96
C LEU A 66 -2.53 -14.33 13.88
N ALA A 67 -2.28 -14.71 12.62
CA ALA A 67 -2.59 -13.85 11.49
C ALA A 67 -4.08 -13.47 11.46
N PHE A 68 -4.36 -12.19 11.22
CA PHE A 68 -5.67 -11.53 11.30
C PHE A 68 -6.24 -11.37 12.72
N GLU A 69 -5.47 -11.72 13.75
CA GLU A 69 -5.83 -11.55 15.17
C GLU A 69 -4.71 -10.83 15.96
N GLU A 70 -3.78 -10.16 15.28
CA GLU A 70 -2.66 -9.41 15.83
C GLU A 70 -3.02 -8.06 16.50
N PHE A 71 -4.02 -8.07 17.40
CA PHE A 71 -4.54 -6.86 18.04
C PHE A 71 -3.50 -6.15 18.91
N ARG A 72 -2.70 -6.87 19.70
CA ARG A 72 -1.69 -6.26 20.58
C ARG A 72 -0.54 -5.69 19.76
N SER A 73 -0.09 -6.41 18.75
CA SER A 73 1.00 -6.00 17.86
C SER A 73 0.64 -4.72 17.11
N VAL A 74 -0.60 -4.64 16.59
CA VAL A 74 -1.12 -3.45 15.93
C VAL A 74 -1.24 -2.28 16.90
N ALA A 75 -1.76 -2.49 18.11
CA ALA A 75 -1.84 -1.44 19.12
C ALA A 75 -0.46 -0.87 19.49
N LYS A 76 0.54 -1.75 19.69
CA LYS A 76 1.94 -1.37 19.95
C LYS A 76 2.56 -0.55 18.82
N THR A 77 2.14 -0.78 17.58
CA THR A 77 2.64 -0.04 16.40
C THR A 77 1.94 1.31 16.23
N ILE A 78 0.62 1.35 16.44
CA ILE A 78 -0.21 2.55 16.28
C ILE A 78 0.13 3.61 17.33
N GLU A 79 0.39 3.22 18.57
CA GLU A 79 0.57 4.16 19.67
C GLU A 79 1.76 5.13 19.43
N PRO A 80 2.98 4.66 19.11
CA PRO A 80 4.08 5.55 18.75
C PRO A 80 3.77 6.46 17.55
N LEU A 81 3.01 5.98 16.56
CA LEU A 81 2.65 6.81 15.40
C LEU A 81 1.73 7.96 15.82
N ARG A 82 0.73 7.69 16.66
CA ARG A 82 -0.16 8.74 17.20
C ARG A 82 0.62 9.76 18.01
N GLU A 83 1.55 9.32 18.86
CA GLU A 83 2.41 10.23 19.64
C GLU A 83 3.21 11.19 18.74
N HIS A 84 3.62 10.75 17.55
CA HIS A 84 4.35 11.56 16.58
C HIS A 84 3.43 12.32 15.62
N GLY A 85 2.12 12.37 15.88
CA GLY A 85 1.17 13.20 15.12
C GLY A 85 0.68 12.57 13.82
N PHE A 86 0.87 11.27 13.60
CA PHE A 86 0.22 10.58 12.49
C PHE A 86 -1.29 10.50 12.71
N ARG A 87 -2.04 10.73 11.64
CA ARG A 87 -3.47 10.43 11.59
C ARG A 87 -3.64 8.96 11.22
N ILE A 88 -4.31 8.22 12.11
CA ILE A 88 -4.50 6.78 11.97
C ILE A 88 -5.95 6.49 11.62
N GLU A 89 -6.16 5.70 10.58
CA GLU A 89 -7.45 5.04 10.29
C GLU A 89 -7.27 3.53 10.50
N SER A 90 -8.03 2.95 11.43
CA SER A 90 -7.95 1.52 11.78
C SER A 90 -9.17 0.76 11.27
N GLY A 91 -9.04 -0.55 11.08
CA GLY A 91 -10.12 -1.39 10.57
C GLY A 91 -10.33 -1.26 9.05
N VAL A 92 -9.28 -0.93 8.30
CA VAL A 92 -9.39 -0.70 6.85
C VAL A 92 -9.58 -2.02 6.09
N ALA A 93 -10.25 -1.96 4.94
CA ALA A 93 -10.51 -3.13 4.09
C ALA A 93 -11.19 -4.31 4.81
N ASP A 94 -12.11 -4.02 5.74
CA ASP A 94 -12.83 -5.02 6.56
C ASP A 94 -11.91 -5.92 7.42
N LEU A 95 -10.66 -5.49 7.67
CA LEU A 95 -9.69 -6.18 8.49
C LEU A 95 -9.49 -5.42 9.82
N PRO A 96 -9.96 -5.95 10.97
CA PRO A 96 -9.88 -5.25 12.26
C PRO A 96 -8.47 -4.84 12.69
N THR A 97 -7.45 -5.57 12.24
CA THR A 97 -6.04 -5.34 12.55
C THR A 97 -5.31 -4.49 11.50
N ALA A 98 -5.92 -4.20 10.36
CA ALA A 98 -5.31 -3.33 9.36
C ALA A 98 -5.49 -1.85 9.70
N PHE A 99 -4.50 -1.01 9.35
CA PHE A 99 -4.60 0.44 9.51
C PHE A 99 -3.79 1.18 8.44
N THR A 100 -4.18 2.43 8.16
CA THR A 100 -3.35 3.42 7.43
C THR A 100 -2.82 4.46 8.40
N ALA A 101 -1.66 5.03 8.08
CA ALA A 101 -1.04 6.09 8.84
C ALA A 101 -0.62 7.21 7.89
N GLU A 102 -1.20 8.40 8.08
CA GLU A 102 -0.94 9.57 7.24
C GLU A 102 -0.20 10.64 8.05
N TYR A 103 0.85 11.21 7.46
CA TYR A 103 1.59 12.32 8.04
C TYR A 103 1.94 13.35 6.96
N GLY A 104 1.73 14.63 7.29
CA GLY A 104 1.84 15.72 6.33
C GLY A 104 0.65 15.83 5.37
N SER A 105 0.74 16.82 4.48
CA SER A 105 -0.30 17.14 3.49
C SER A 105 0.31 17.58 2.15
N GLY A 106 1.56 17.19 1.90
CA GLY A 106 2.30 17.58 0.70
C GLY A 106 2.00 16.65 -0.46
N ASP A 107 2.01 17.20 -1.67
CA ASP A 107 2.05 16.40 -2.89
C ASP A 107 3.40 15.70 -3.01
N LEU A 108 3.41 14.45 -3.47
CA LEU A 108 4.63 13.72 -3.78
C LEU A 108 5.22 14.27 -5.09
N VAL A 109 5.83 15.45 -5.02
CA VAL A 109 6.51 16.05 -6.17
C VAL A 109 7.91 15.44 -6.31
N SER A 110 8.13 14.80 -7.45
CA SER A 110 9.43 14.29 -7.91
C SER A 110 10.31 15.41 -8.43
#